data_AF-A0A3M1MCV2-F1
#
_entry.id   AF-A0A3M1MCV2-F1
#
_cell.length_a   1.000
_cell.length_b   1.000
_cell.length_c   1.000
_cell.angle_alpha   90.00
_cell.angle_beta   90.00
_cell.angle_gamma   90.00
#
_symmetry.space_group_name_H-M   'P 1'
#
loop_
_entity.id
_entity.type
_entity.pdbx_description
1 polymer ?
#
loop_
_entity_poly.entity_id
_entity_poly.type
_entity_poly.pdbx_seq_one_letter_code
_entity_poly.pdbx_strand_id
1 'polypeptide(L)'
;MVFKRKISCPKLPNARRGQVVSNNCNQVRRKTMMKAKIKGIFLLFALFLTLRSLKVTYVSAFTPPAQITVQMFRLDPATGAKYQPEELCSTGNINWGCTAITHDSQHAYPFSSNPVTVDIEGNDPGDPQHGIDYNRYLRDVVPEEVAITVSSRGNKPLPTLKAQAVAARTYVYFRHGLTINNSAQYQVFVPYYYDTLTSAQQQRVDEALSDVWYMTMPNSANPIDALYGADNGATTSQGYTSYLKSVPDPISAAYGSPNGTLNGGMSSRGASRWGFGHTSSRGPDYETSSNYPHDSNGDGNFWSVRYDWAEQILTHYYTGIHIRDTSGTILTPVYRWVPLSVTWTGNCPPSMQHGQTCTATFEIQNSGTTTWPGTGQVYLWYHGWESAAGMAQAQSVQGVTKMVAPGDTATQVVTFTAPDPPHPGTTYRLRFDLFLDGYGWVSELEPGRPWPTYDVNVCVDGLCKTYLPIIIK
;
A
#
# COMPACT_ATOMS: atom_id res chain seq x y z
N MET A 1 -29.77 44.71 14.65
CA MET A 1 -30.27 45.78 13.76
C MET A 1 -30.48 45.21 12.37
N VAL A 2 -31.74 44.99 11.98
CA VAL A 2 -32.10 44.40 10.67
C VAL A 2 -32.55 45.54 9.75
N PHE A 3 -31.77 45.85 8.72
CA PHE A 3 -32.15 46.82 7.69
C PHE A 3 -33.18 46.21 6.74
N LYS A 4 -34.46 46.57 6.90
CA LYS A 4 -35.50 46.33 5.89
C LYS A 4 -35.40 47.37 4.77
N ARG A 5 -35.00 46.97 3.56
CA ARG A 5 -35.21 47.78 2.34
C ARG A 5 -36.62 47.55 1.81
N LYS A 6 -37.47 48.58 1.89
CA LYS A 6 -38.73 48.68 1.13
C LYS A 6 -38.39 48.97 -0.34
N ILE A 7 -38.89 48.14 -1.25
CA ILE A 7 -38.86 48.42 -2.70
C ILE A 7 -40.23 48.99 -3.08
N SER A 8 -40.21 50.21 -3.58
CA SER A 8 -41.35 50.96 -4.12
C SER A 8 -41.62 50.55 -5.57
N CYS A 9 -42.89 50.32 -5.94
CA CYS A 9 -43.31 50.14 -7.33
C CYS A 9 -43.64 51.51 -7.96
N PRO A 10 -43.27 51.77 -9.22
CA PRO A 10 -43.58 53.02 -9.89
C PRO A 10 -45.07 53.09 -10.31
N LYS A 11 -45.69 54.25 -10.08
CA LYS A 11 -47.04 54.57 -10.57
C LYS A 11 -47.00 54.85 -12.08
N LEU A 12 -47.90 54.24 -12.84
CA LEU A 12 -48.24 54.66 -14.21
C LEU A 12 -49.45 55.62 -14.18
N PRO A 13 -49.51 56.61 -15.08
CA PRO A 13 -50.61 57.57 -15.15
C PRO A 13 -51.75 57.09 -16.07
N ASN A 14 -52.97 57.44 -15.68
CA ASN A 14 -54.20 57.50 -16.48
C ASN A 14 -54.70 56.21 -17.16
N ALA A 15 -55.65 55.54 -16.51
CA ALA A 15 -56.67 54.72 -17.19
C ALA A 15 -58.03 54.89 -16.49
N ARG A 16 -59.07 55.05 -17.32
CA ARG A 16 -60.47 55.38 -16.97
C ARG A 16 -61.17 54.24 -16.23
N ARG A 17 -62.24 54.62 -15.51
CA ARG A 17 -63.18 53.75 -14.78
C ARG A 17 -63.73 52.61 -15.64
N GLY A 18 -63.73 51.41 -15.05
CA GLY A 18 -64.71 50.36 -15.33
C GLY A 18 -64.21 49.22 -16.20
N GLN A 19 -63.45 48.27 -15.64
CA GLN A 19 -63.46 46.87 -16.09
C GLN A 19 -62.81 45.95 -15.06
N VAL A 20 -63.52 44.89 -14.70
CA VAL A 20 -63.06 43.75 -13.90
C VAL A 20 -62.26 42.82 -14.81
N VAL A 21 -60.95 42.63 -14.58
CA VAL A 21 -60.17 41.54 -15.20
C VAL A 21 -59.07 41.03 -14.25
N SER A 22 -58.90 39.71 -14.29
CA SER A 22 -58.21 38.76 -13.44
C SER A 22 -56.70 38.91 -13.21
N ASN A 23 -56.26 38.36 -12.06
CA ASN A 23 -54.98 37.76 -11.73
C ASN A 23 -53.99 37.56 -12.90
N ASN A 24 -52.94 38.39 -12.98
CA ASN A 24 -51.72 38.04 -13.71
C ASN A 24 -50.52 38.87 -13.23
N CYS A 25 -49.93 38.48 -12.10
CA CYS A 25 -48.64 39.04 -11.63
C CYS A 25 -47.49 38.00 -11.66
N ASN A 26 -47.73 36.78 -12.16
CA ASN A 26 -46.77 35.67 -12.11
C ASN A 26 -46.13 35.26 -13.44
N GLN A 27 -46.49 35.86 -14.58
CA GLN A 27 -45.94 35.42 -15.88
C GLN A 27 -44.75 36.22 -16.44
N VAL A 28 -44.43 37.41 -15.90
CA VAL A 28 -43.30 38.21 -16.44
C VAL A 28 -41.94 37.82 -15.83
N ARG A 29 -41.91 37.18 -14.65
CA ARG A 29 -40.67 36.73 -13.99
C ARG A 29 -40.02 35.49 -14.61
N ARG A 30 -40.75 34.66 -15.36
CA ARG A 30 -40.21 33.41 -15.95
C ARG A 30 -39.44 33.62 -17.26
N LYS A 31 -39.71 34.68 -18.03
CA LYS A 31 -39.06 34.86 -19.34
C LYS A 31 -37.68 35.53 -19.29
N THR A 32 -37.35 36.27 -18.21
CA THR A 32 -36.05 36.95 -18.08
C THR A 32 -34.96 36.09 -17.42
N MET A 33 -35.33 35.09 -16.59
CA MET A 33 -34.36 34.15 -15.99
C MET A 33 -33.90 33.02 -16.94
N MET A 34 -34.68 32.68 -17.98
CA MET A 34 -34.27 31.64 -18.95
C MET A 34 -33.19 32.13 -19.93
N LYS A 35 -33.13 33.42 -20.26
CA LYS A 35 -32.12 33.96 -21.18
C LYS A 35 -30.72 34.12 -20.55
N ALA A 36 -30.62 34.19 -19.21
CA ALA A 36 -29.35 34.25 -18.50
C ALA A 36 -28.70 32.86 -18.30
N LYS A 37 -29.50 31.80 -18.13
CA LYS A 37 -28.97 30.42 -18.01
C LYS A 37 -28.42 29.86 -19.33
N ILE A 38 -29.00 30.25 -20.47
CA ILE A 38 -28.57 29.74 -21.79
C ILE A 38 -27.24 30.38 -22.24
N LYS A 39 -26.95 31.64 -21.86
CA LYS A 39 -25.66 32.29 -22.16
C LYS A 39 -24.50 31.79 -21.29
N GLY A 40 -24.76 31.34 -20.06
CA GLY A 40 -23.74 30.72 -19.20
C GLY A 40 -23.31 29.33 -19.68
N ILE A 41 -24.24 28.55 -20.24
CA ILE A 41 -23.96 27.20 -20.77
C ILE A 41 -23.13 27.25 -22.06
N PHE A 42 -23.36 28.24 -22.94
CA PHE A 42 -22.54 28.41 -24.15
C PHE A 42 -21.11 28.91 -23.86
N LEU A 43 -20.90 29.67 -22.78
CA LEU A 43 -19.56 30.09 -22.38
C LEU A 43 -18.72 28.93 -21.78
N LEU A 44 -19.37 28.01 -21.06
CA LEU A 44 -18.76 26.78 -20.55
C LEU A 44 -18.40 25.79 -21.67
N PHE A 45 -19.25 25.68 -22.70
CA PHE A 45 -18.97 24.83 -23.88
C PHE A 45 -17.82 25.40 -24.74
N ALA A 46 -17.72 26.73 -24.88
CA ALA A 46 -16.62 27.37 -25.59
C ALA A 46 -15.28 27.29 -24.83
N LEU A 47 -15.30 27.32 -23.49
CA LEU A 47 -14.11 27.11 -22.67
C LEU A 47 -13.60 25.65 -22.77
N PHE A 48 -14.51 24.68 -22.91
CA PHE A 48 -14.18 23.27 -23.17
C PHE A 48 -13.59 23.01 -24.56
N LEU A 49 -13.96 23.80 -25.59
CA LEU A 49 -13.34 23.70 -26.92
C LEU A 49 -11.95 24.34 -27.02
N THR A 50 -11.55 25.14 -26.03
CA THR A 50 -10.19 25.72 -25.95
C THR A 50 -9.22 24.93 -25.06
N LEU A 51 -9.64 23.78 -24.51
CA LEU A 51 -8.73 22.77 -23.99
C LEU A 51 -7.99 22.16 -25.18
N ARG A 52 -6.92 22.87 -25.53
CA ARG A 52 -5.88 22.52 -26.48
C ARG A 52 -5.65 21.03 -26.44
N SER A 53 -5.61 20.44 -27.63
CA SER A 53 -4.91 19.19 -27.92
C SER A 53 -3.60 19.17 -27.13
N LEU A 54 -3.64 18.55 -25.96
CA LEU A 54 -2.44 18.19 -25.23
C LEU A 54 -1.78 17.18 -26.14
N LYS A 55 -0.62 17.53 -26.70
CA LYS A 55 0.27 16.54 -27.27
C LYS A 55 0.53 15.54 -26.15
N VAL A 56 -0.10 14.38 -26.24
CA VAL A 56 0.23 13.23 -25.41
C VAL A 56 1.63 12.86 -25.85
N THR A 57 2.62 13.39 -25.14
CA THR A 57 4.00 12.97 -25.30
C THR A 57 4.02 11.52 -24.85
N TYR A 58 4.08 10.60 -25.80
CA TYR A 58 4.24 9.18 -25.51
C TYR A 58 5.56 9.04 -24.75
N VAL A 59 5.48 8.80 -23.45
CA VAL A 59 6.63 8.33 -22.67
C VAL A 59 7.05 7.02 -23.32
N SER A 60 8.32 6.93 -23.75
CA SER A 60 8.83 5.68 -24.33
C SER A 60 8.57 4.55 -23.35
N ALA A 61 7.94 3.47 -23.84
CA ALA A 61 7.69 2.31 -23.00
C ALA A 61 9.01 1.75 -22.48
N PHE A 62 9.11 1.56 -21.16
CA PHE A 62 10.22 0.84 -20.55
C PHE A 62 10.07 -0.64 -20.89
N THR A 63 11.15 -1.26 -21.37
CA THR A 63 11.21 -2.71 -21.58
C THR A 63 11.97 -3.32 -20.41
N PRO A 64 11.31 -4.12 -19.55
CA PRO A 64 11.98 -4.83 -18.48
C PRO A 64 13.18 -5.64 -19.01
N PRO A 65 14.37 -5.50 -18.42
CA PRO A 65 15.51 -6.32 -18.79
C PRO A 65 15.27 -7.76 -18.36
N ALA A 66 15.72 -8.71 -19.18
CA ALA A 66 15.67 -10.12 -18.83
C ALA A 66 16.79 -10.52 -17.86
N GLN A 67 17.92 -9.79 -17.89
CA GLN A 67 19.17 -10.18 -17.25
C GLN A 67 19.86 -9.06 -16.48
N ILE A 68 20.68 -9.45 -15.50
CA ILE A 68 21.56 -8.58 -14.72
C ILE A 68 22.97 -9.17 -14.66
N THR A 69 23.99 -8.31 -14.65
CA THR A 69 25.39 -8.72 -14.48
C THR A 69 25.83 -8.53 -13.04
N VAL A 70 26.34 -9.59 -12.41
CA VAL A 70 26.75 -9.62 -11.00
C VAL A 70 28.21 -10.03 -10.88
N GLN A 71 29.01 -9.24 -10.17
CA GLN A 71 30.34 -9.62 -9.73
C GLN A 71 30.22 -10.34 -8.38
N MET A 72 30.66 -11.59 -8.35
CA MET A 72 30.42 -12.50 -7.22
C MET A 72 31.62 -12.53 -6.28
N PHE A 73 31.39 -12.28 -5.00
CA PHE A 73 32.40 -12.35 -3.95
C PHE A 73 32.00 -13.37 -2.90
N ARG A 74 33.00 -13.93 -2.22
CA ARG A 74 32.79 -14.57 -0.93
C ARG A 74 32.23 -13.53 0.05
N LEU A 75 31.20 -13.91 0.78
CA LEU A 75 30.54 -13.05 1.76
C LEU A 75 30.75 -13.57 3.18
N ASP A 76 30.62 -12.66 4.14
CA ASP A 76 30.44 -13.00 5.54
C ASP A 76 28.98 -13.46 5.77
N PRO A 77 28.76 -14.68 6.31
CA PRO A 77 27.41 -15.25 6.44
C PRO A 77 26.53 -14.56 7.49
N ALA A 78 27.12 -13.80 8.42
CA ALA A 78 26.34 -13.10 9.44
C ALA A 78 25.84 -11.73 8.96
N THR A 79 26.56 -11.12 8.01
CA THR A 79 26.32 -9.73 7.61
C THR A 79 25.97 -9.55 6.14
N GLY A 80 26.24 -10.54 5.29
CA GLY A 80 26.13 -10.41 3.84
C GLY A 80 27.14 -9.43 3.23
N ALA A 81 28.08 -8.91 4.02
CA ALA A 81 29.15 -8.05 3.53
C ALA A 81 30.21 -8.88 2.80
N LYS A 82 31.00 -8.25 1.93
CA LYS A 82 32.16 -8.92 1.32
C LYS A 82 33.14 -9.36 2.39
N TYR A 83 33.58 -10.62 2.30
CA TYR A 83 34.63 -11.14 3.17
C TYR A 83 35.93 -10.34 3.00
N GLN A 84 36.73 -10.21 4.07
CA GLN A 84 38.01 -9.50 4.04
C GLN A 84 39.17 -10.46 4.34
N PRO A 85 40.22 -10.52 3.50
CA PRO A 85 40.37 -9.78 2.23
C PRO A 85 39.34 -10.20 1.18
N GLU A 86 39.00 -9.28 0.25
CA GLU A 86 38.04 -9.57 -0.81
C GLU A 86 38.49 -10.78 -1.66
N GLU A 87 37.59 -11.74 -1.84
CA GLU A 87 37.83 -12.97 -2.59
C GLU A 87 36.74 -13.11 -3.65
N LEU A 88 37.12 -13.15 -4.93
CA LEU A 88 36.19 -13.39 -6.03
C LEU A 88 35.78 -14.86 -6.05
N CYS A 89 34.51 -15.12 -6.30
CA CYS A 89 34.05 -16.47 -6.57
C CYS A 89 34.63 -16.99 -7.89
N SER A 90 35.01 -18.27 -7.89
CA SER A 90 35.51 -18.99 -9.05
C SER A 90 34.90 -20.40 -9.05
N THR A 91 34.93 -21.07 -10.19
CA THR A 91 34.45 -22.46 -10.32
C THR A 91 35.05 -23.35 -9.23
N GLY A 92 34.21 -24.15 -8.57
CA GLY A 92 34.60 -25.02 -7.45
C GLY A 92 34.65 -24.34 -6.07
N ASN A 93 34.39 -23.04 -5.95
CA ASN A 93 34.32 -22.35 -4.65
C ASN A 93 33.06 -22.77 -3.88
N ILE A 94 33.25 -23.23 -2.64
CA ILE A 94 32.22 -23.77 -1.74
C ILE A 94 31.95 -22.86 -0.52
N ASN A 95 32.44 -21.62 -0.56
CA ASN A 95 32.26 -20.64 0.50
C ASN A 95 30.93 -19.87 0.34
N TRP A 96 30.41 -19.37 1.47
CA TRP A 96 29.24 -18.49 1.49
C TRP A 96 29.43 -17.27 0.57
N GLY A 97 28.36 -16.88 -0.12
CA GLY A 97 28.41 -15.85 -1.17
C GLY A 97 28.68 -16.42 -2.57
N CYS A 98 29.47 -17.49 -2.67
CA CYS A 98 29.65 -18.24 -3.90
C CYS A 98 28.64 -19.37 -4.05
N THR A 99 28.17 -19.93 -2.93
CA THR A 99 27.06 -20.87 -2.83
C THR A 99 26.42 -20.79 -1.44
N ALA A 100 25.14 -21.10 -1.35
CA ALA A 100 24.41 -21.18 -0.09
C ALA A 100 24.63 -22.54 0.60
N ILE A 101 24.95 -23.59 -0.17
CA ILE A 101 25.19 -24.94 0.35
C ILE A 101 26.70 -25.11 0.56
N THR A 102 27.20 -24.49 1.63
CA THR A 102 28.63 -24.47 1.94
C THR A 102 29.16 -25.87 2.23
N HIS A 103 30.43 -26.11 1.90
CA HIS A 103 31.10 -27.41 2.08
C HIS A 103 30.56 -28.56 1.22
N ASP A 104 29.75 -28.26 0.20
CA ASP A 104 29.29 -29.24 -0.79
C ASP A 104 29.87 -28.93 -2.18
N SER A 105 30.76 -29.81 -2.65
CA SER A 105 31.36 -29.69 -3.99
C SER A 105 30.36 -29.88 -5.14
N GLN A 106 29.21 -30.53 -4.91
CA GLN A 106 28.17 -30.70 -5.92
C GLN A 106 27.37 -29.42 -6.15
N HIS A 107 27.36 -28.53 -5.17
CA HIS A 107 26.71 -27.22 -5.20
C HIS A 107 27.73 -26.09 -5.07
N ALA A 108 28.95 -26.29 -5.56
CA ALA A 108 29.94 -25.22 -5.65
C ALA A 108 29.46 -24.10 -6.59
N TYR A 109 30.16 -22.96 -6.58
CA TYR A 109 29.88 -21.81 -7.46
C TYR A 109 29.53 -22.25 -8.89
N PRO A 110 28.29 -22.00 -9.36
CA PRO A 110 27.75 -22.69 -10.53
C PRO A 110 28.21 -22.12 -11.87
N PHE A 111 28.95 -21.01 -11.84
CA PHE A 111 29.29 -20.26 -13.04
C PHE A 111 30.73 -20.49 -13.48
N SER A 112 30.95 -20.44 -14.80
CA SER A 112 32.27 -20.58 -15.43
C SER A 112 33.03 -19.24 -15.55
N SER A 113 32.36 -18.11 -15.31
CA SER A 113 32.93 -16.76 -15.36
C SER A 113 32.49 -15.90 -14.18
N ASN A 114 33.29 -14.89 -13.87
CA ASN A 114 32.97 -13.85 -12.90
C ASN A 114 33.54 -12.51 -13.42
N PRO A 115 32.72 -11.48 -13.69
CA PRO A 115 31.28 -11.39 -13.43
C PRO A 115 30.44 -12.38 -14.24
N VAL A 116 29.24 -12.66 -13.74
CA VAL A 116 28.24 -13.54 -14.34
C VAL A 116 27.04 -12.73 -14.80
N THR A 117 26.37 -13.15 -15.87
CA THR A 117 25.05 -12.64 -16.26
C THR A 117 23.99 -13.69 -15.94
N VAL A 118 22.95 -13.26 -15.21
CA VAL A 118 21.85 -14.12 -14.76
C VAL A 118 20.51 -13.50 -15.10
N ASP A 119 19.53 -14.33 -15.39
CA ASP A 119 18.13 -14.01 -15.64
C ASP A 119 17.50 -13.55 -14.32
N ILE A 120 16.85 -12.40 -14.40
CA ILE A 120 16.21 -11.76 -13.24
C ILE A 120 15.03 -12.61 -12.75
N GLU A 121 14.15 -13.00 -13.68
CA GLU A 121 12.95 -13.80 -13.41
C GLU A 121 13.15 -15.31 -13.54
N GLY A 122 14.36 -15.72 -13.95
CA GLY A 122 14.58 -17.03 -14.59
C GLY A 122 14.09 -18.23 -13.78
N ASN A 123 13.74 -19.28 -14.51
CA ASN A 123 13.03 -20.44 -13.96
C ASN A 123 13.95 -21.37 -13.16
N ASP A 124 13.34 -22.18 -12.32
CA ASP A 124 14.00 -23.35 -11.73
C ASP A 124 14.40 -24.33 -12.85
N PRO A 125 15.69 -24.73 -13.00
CA PRO A 125 16.20 -25.66 -14.01
C PRO A 125 15.72 -27.11 -13.84
N GLY A 126 14.58 -27.33 -13.17
CA GLY A 126 13.78 -28.55 -13.34
C GLY A 126 13.16 -28.70 -14.74
N ASP A 127 13.39 -27.75 -15.65
CA ASP A 127 13.07 -27.88 -17.08
C ASP A 127 14.19 -28.65 -17.82
N PRO A 128 13.97 -29.91 -18.23
CA PRO A 128 14.96 -30.71 -18.96
C PRO A 128 15.31 -30.16 -20.35
N GLN A 129 14.66 -29.09 -20.84
CA GLN A 129 15.04 -28.42 -22.10
C GLN A 129 16.14 -27.35 -21.97
N HIS A 130 16.45 -26.86 -20.76
CA HIS A 130 17.45 -25.80 -20.56
C HIS A 130 18.59 -26.33 -19.69
N GLY A 131 19.65 -26.84 -20.33
CA GLY A 131 20.79 -27.46 -19.64
C GLY A 131 21.44 -26.57 -18.58
N ILE A 132 21.87 -27.18 -17.47
CA ILE A 132 22.87 -26.86 -16.41
C ILE A 132 23.09 -25.40 -15.93
N ASP A 133 22.76 -24.37 -16.71
CA ASP A 133 23.02 -22.98 -16.38
C ASP A 133 22.05 -22.52 -15.28
N TYR A 134 22.59 -22.40 -14.07
CA TYR A 134 21.93 -21.83 -12.91
C TYR A 134 21.41 -20.43 -13.23
N ASN A 135 20.09 -20.20 -13.29
CA ASN A 135 19.57 -18.96 -13.86
C ASN A 135 18.32 -18.41 -13.16
N ARG A 136 18.42 -18.04 -11.87
CA ARG A 136 17.25 -17.68 -11.04
C ARG A 136 17.49 -16.58 -9.99
N TYR A 137 17.92 -15.38 -10.42
CA TYR A 137 18.37 -14.31 -9.52
C TYR A 137 17.38 -13.99 -8.38
N LEU A 138 16.11 -13.64 -8.70
CA LEU A 138 15.16 -13.23 -7.67
C LEU A 138 14.71 -14.36 -6.74
N ARG A 139 14.80 -15.62 -7.20
CA ARG A 139 14.47 -16.79 -6.35
C ARG A 139 15.48 -17.00 -5.23
N ASP A 140 16.72 -16.53 -5.41
CA ASP A 140 17.71 -16.52 -4.33
C ASP A 140 17.67 -15.25 -3.51
N VAL A 141 17.51 -14.09 -4.17
CA VAL A 141 17.52 -12.79 -3.47
C VAL A 141 16.33 -12.64 -2.53
N VAL A 142 15.11 -12.95 -2.96
CA VAL A 142 13.92 -12.72 -2.12
C VAL A 142 13.98 -13.48 -0.79
N PRO A 143 14.16 -14.81 -0.76
CA PRO A 143 14.20 -15.54 0.51
C PRO A 143 15.41 -15.22 1.39
N GLU A 144 16.51 -14.74 0.80
CA GLU A 144 17.68 -14.29 1.57
C GLU A 144 17.46 -12.90 2.20
N GLU A 145 16.83 -11.98 1.48
CA GLU A 145 16.59 -10.61 1.94
C GLU A 145 15.39 -10.48 2.88
N VAL A 146 14.43 -11.41 2.75
CA VAL A 146 13.32 -11.54 3.69
C VAL A 146 13.12 -13.01 4.03
N ALA A 147 13.32 -13.35 5.30
CA ALA A 147 13.09 -14.70 5.78
C ALA A 147 11.69 -15.20 5.39
N ILE A 148 11.57 -16.42 4.87
CA ILE A 148 10.25 -16.97 4.46
C ILE A 148 9.41 -17.37 5.66
N THR A 149 10.06 -17.73 6.75
CA THR A 149 9.43 -18.12 8.01
C THR A 149 9.83 -17.18 9.13
N VAL A 150 9.05 -17.23 10.20
CA VAL A 150 9.41 -16.73 11.52
C VAL A 150 9.36 -17.93 12.46
N SER A 151 10.44 -18.16 13.22
CA SER A 151 10.70 -19.40 13.98
C SER A 151 9.52 -19.85 14.86
N SER A 152 8.66 -18.91 15.27
CA SER A 152 7.54 -19.15 16.19
C SER A 152 6.16 -19.30 15.54
N ARG A 153 5.97 -18.97 14.25
CA ARG A 153 4.63 -18.82 13.63
C ARG A 153 4.49 -19.44 12.24
N GLY A 154 5.52 -20.09 11.72
CA GLY A 154 5.53 -20.63 10.37
C GLY A 154 5.77 -19.52 9.34
N ASN A 155 5.00 -19.51 8.26
CA ASN A 155 5.30 -18.69 7.10
C ASN A 155 4.96 -17.21 7.29
N LYS A 156 5.84 -16.31 6.80
CA LYS A 156 5.53 -14.87 6.71
C LYS A 156 4.33 -14.64 5.77
N PRO A 157 3.53 -13.59 5.99
CA PRO A 157 2.37 -13.27 5.15
C PRO A 157 2.82 -13.04 3.70
N LEU A 158 2.09 -13.62 2.76
CA LEU A 158 2.41 -13.52 1.33
C LEU A 158 2.56 -12.06 0.83
N PRO A 159 1.75 -11.07 1.28
CA PRO A 159 1.94 -9.68 0.87
C PRO A 159 3.33 -9.13 1.20
N THR A 160 3.97 -9.62 2.27
CA THR A 160 5.34 -9.24 2.63
C THR A 160 6.33 -9.73 1.58
N LEU A 161 6.22 -11.00 1.20
CA LEU A 161 7.10 -11.62 0.20
C LEU A 161 6.91 -10.97 -1.17
N LYS A 162 5.65 -10.72 -1.57
CA LYS A 162 5.33 -9.99 -2.80
C LYS A 162 5.92 -8.58 -2.81
N ALA A 163 5.80 -7.84 -1.71
CA ALA A 163 6.41 -6.51 -1.60
C ALA A 163 7.95 -6.57 -1.74
N GLN A 164 8.60 -7.54 -1.09
CA GLN A 164 10.04 -7.75 -1.25
C GLN A 164 10.41 -8.11 -2.69
N ALA A 165 9.68 -9.01 -3.34
CA ALA A 165 9.89 -9.40 -4.72
C ALA A 165 9.81 -8.20 -5.68
N VAL A 166 8.77 -7.37 -5.55
CA VAL A 166 8.59 -6.17 -6.38
C VAL A 166 9.68 -5.14 -6.13
N ALA A 167 10.06 -4.90 -4.87
CA ALA A 167 11.16 -4.00 -4.53
C ALA A 167 12.49 -4.49 -5.10
N ALA A 168 12.81 -5.77 -4.91
CA ALA A 168 14.03 -6.39 -5.39
C ALA A 168 14.14 -6.37 -6.93
N ARG A 169 13.04 -6.68 -7.62
CA ARG A 169 12.94 -6.59 -9.08
C ARG A 169 13.13 -5.15 -9.58
N THR A 170 12.44 -4.20 -8.96
CA THR A 170 12.56 -2.78 -9.33
C THR A 170 13.99 -2.28 -9.14
N TYR A 171 14.67 -2.72 -8.07
CA TYR A 171 16.05 -2.37 -7.77
C TYR A 171 17.03 -2.80 -8.86
N VAL A 172 16.91 -4.04 -9.37
CA VAL A 172 17.75 -4.50 -10.49
C VAL A 172 17.39 -3.87 -11.82
N TYR A 173 16.10 -3.62 -12.09
CA TYR A 173 15.68 -2.91 -13.30
C TYR A 173 16.28 -1.50 -13.37
N PHE A 174 16.34 -0.79 -12.24
CA PHE A 174 16.97 0.53 -12.15
C PHE A 174 18.49 0.50 -12.44
N ARG A 175 19.15 -0.63 -12.16
CA ARG A 175 20.61 -0.81 -12.33
C ARG A 175 20.97 -1.54 -13.62
N HIS A 176 20.02 -1.74 -14.52
CA HIS A 176 20.29 -2.41 -15.78
C HIS A 176 21.42 -1.72 -16.57
N GLY A 177 22.32 -2.52 -17.13
CA GLY A 177 23.53 -2.06 -17.80
C GLY A 177 24.72 -1.79 -16.87
N LEU A 178 24.54 -1.90 -15.54
CA LEU A 178 25.63 -1.85 -14.57
C LEU A 178 26.02 -3.28 -14.14
N THR A 179 27.27 -3.42 -13.67
CA THR A 179 27.70 -4.60 -12.92
C THR A 179 27.52 -4.32 -11.42
N ILE A 180 26.55 -4.98 -10.81
CA ILE A 180 26.36 -4.96 -9.34
C ILE A 180 27.26 -6.02 -8.69
N ASN A 181 27.32 -6.04 -7.36
CA ASN A 181 27.90 -7.18 -6.63
C ASN A 181 26.84 -7.89 -5.79
N ASN A 182 27.18 -9.06 -5.27
CA ASN A 182 26.28 -9.93 -4.53
C ASN A 182 26.17 -9.64 -3.02
N SER A 183 26.73 -8.53 -2.53
CA SER A 183 26.77 -8.21 -1.10
C SER A 183 25.62 -7.28 -0.67
N ALA A 184 25.49 -7.07 0.63
CA ALA A 184 24.55 -6.13 1.25
C ALA A 184 24.75 -4.65 0.84
N GLN A 185 25.80 -4.32 0.08
CA GLN A 185 25.91 -3.02 -0.58
C GLN A 185 24.83 -2.83 -1.67
N TYR A 186 24.42 -3.93 -2.30
CA TYR A 186 23.36 -3.97 -3.29
C TYR A 186 22.19 -4.79 -2.79
N GLN A 187 22.15 -6.06 -3.20
CA GLN A 187 21.22 -7.07 -2.74
C GLN A 187 22.03 -8.34 -2.54
N VAL A 188 21.79 -9.03 -1.43
CA VAL A 188 22.48 -10.28 -1.15
C VAL A 188 21.98 -11.33 -2.14
N PHE A 189 22.88 -11.79 -3.01
CA PHE A 189 22.61 -12.84 -3.99
C PHE A 189 23.57 -14.00 -3.77
N VAL A 190 23.06 -15.09 -3.21
CA VAL A 190 23.84 -16.30 -2.97
C VAL A 190 23.23 -17.43 -3.81
N PRO A 191 23.96 -17.97 -4.80
CA PRO A 191 23.45 -19.09 -5.59
C PRO A 191 23.12 -20.28 -4.69
N TYR A 192 22.10 -21.03 -5.08
CA TYR A 192 21.48 -22.15 -4.38
C TYR A 192 20.71 -21.80 -3.11
N TYR A 193 20.46 -20.53 -2.81
CA TYR A 193 19.72 -20.19 -1.60
C TYR A 193 18.29 -20.72 -1.66
N TYR A 194 17.63 -20.61 -2.80
CA TYR A 194 16.30 -21.16 -3.04
C TYR A 194 16.22 -22.68 -2.74
N ASP A 195 17.29 -23.42 -3.03
CA ASP A 195 17.38 -24.88 -2.84
C ASP A 195 17.54 -25.29 -1.38
N THR A 196 17.94 -24.35 -0.51
CA THR A 196 17.97 -24.59 0.94
C THR A 196 16.57 -24.62 1.57
N LEU A 197 15.55 -24.16 0.82
CA LEU A 197 14.18 -24.05 1.30
C LEU A 197 13.44 -25.39 1.17
N THR A 198 12.46 -25.61 2.04
CA THR A 198 11.49 -26.70 1.86
C THR A 198 10.60 -26.43 0.65
N SER A 199 10.03 -27.48 0.03
CA SER A 199 9.13 -27.33 -1.11
C SER A 199 7.93 -26.40 -0.84
N ALA A 200 7.44 -26.36 0.40
CA ALA A 200 6.37 -25.44 0.80
C ALA A 200 6.83 -23.97 0.86
N GLN A 201 8.07 -23.72 1.26
CA GLN A 201 8.67 -22.38 1.25
C GLN A 201 9.00 -21.93 -0.18
N GLN A 202 9.54 -22.83 -0.99
CA GLN A 202 9.78 -22.63 -2.43
C GLN A 202 8.51 -22.20 -3.16
N GLN A 203 7.39 -22.94 -2.97
CA GLN A 203 6.10 -22.58 -3.54
C GLN A 203 5.65 -21.16 -3.18
N ARG A 204 5.93 -20.70 -1.95
CA ARG A 204 5.57 -19.33 -1.53
C ARG A 204 6.45 -18.26 -2.17
N VAL A 205 7.73 -18.56 -2.38
CA VAL A 205 8.63 -17.67 -3.13
C VAL A 205 8.17 -17.57 -4.59
N ASP A 206 7.83 -18.70 -5.21
CA ASP A 206 7.26 -18.72 -6.56
C ASP A 206 5.94 -17.95 -6.64
N GLU A 207 5.04 -18.13 -5.67
CA GLU A 207 3.78 -17.39 -5.57
C GLU A 207 4.04 -15.87 -5.42
N ALA A 208 5.05 -15.49 -4.64
CA ALA A 208 5.44 -14.09 -4.49
C ALA A 208 6.06 -13.49 -5.77
N LEU A 209 6.73 -14.30 -6.58
CA LEU A 209 7.39 -13.88 -7.82
C LEU A 209 6.49 -13.94 -9.06
N SER A 210 5.39 -14.70 -9.00
CA SER A 210 4.45 -14.93 -10.10
C SER A 210 3.96 -13.65 -10.78
N ASP A 211 3.75 -12.60 -10.00
CA ASP A 211 3.39 -11.28 -10.46
C ASP A 211 4.67 -10.49 -10.79
N VAL A 212 4.96 -10.33 -12.08
CA VAL A 212 6.13 -9.57 -12.56
C VAL A 212 5.81 -8.08 -12.58
N TRP A 213 5.84 -7.46 -11.40
CA TRP A 213 5.58 -6.03 -11.22
C TRP A 213 6.81 -5.23 -10.83
N TYR A 214 6.82 -3.94 -11.18
CA TYR A 214 7.86 -2.98 -10.79
C TYR A 214 7.27 -1.60 -10.46
N MET A 215 8.05 -0.75 -9.79
CA MET A 215 7.60 0.59 -9.37
C MET A 215 8.20 1.71 -10.22
N THR A 216 7.43 2.76 -10.44
CA THR A 216 7.80 3.93 -11.26
C THR A 216 7.30 5.23 -10.65
N MET A 217 7.88 6.35 -11.08
CA MET A 217 7.29 7.67 -10.85
C MET A 217 6.06 7.89 -11.75
N PRO A 218 5.09 8.75 -11.37
CA PRO A 218 3.82 8.88 -12.11
C PRO A 218 4.00 9.30 -13.56
N ASN A 219 4.98 10.17 -13.81
CA ASN A 219 5.29 10.73 -15.13
C ASN A 219 6.45 10.00 -15.83
N SER A 220 6.78 8.78 -15.40
CA SER A 220 7.88 7.97 -15.94
C SER A 220 7.44 6.53 -16.14
N ALA A 221 7.96 5.89 -17.18
CA ALA A 221 7.90 4.43 -17.34
C ALA A 221 9.14 3.75 -16.74
N ASN A 222 10.22 4.49 -16.49
CA ASN A 222 11.45 3.92 -15.95
C ASN A 222 11.28 3.53 -14.47
N PRO A 223 11.89 2.41 -14.05
CA PRO A 223 11.89 1.95 -12.67
C PRO A 223 12.51 3.00 -11.74
N ILE A 224 12.07 3.03 -10.48
CA ILE A 224 12.70 3.84 -9.43
C ILE A 224 13.87 3.11 -8.76
N ASP A 225 14.72 3.83 -8.04
CA ASP A 225 15.68 3.20 -7.12
C ASP A 225 14.96 2.69 -5.86
N ALA A 226 14.53 1.42 -5.88
CA ALA A 226 13.74 0.79 -4.82
C ALA A 226 14.63 0.30 -3.65
N LEU A 227 15.20 1.25 -2.90
CA LEU A 227 16.02 0.93 -1.73
C LEU A 227 15.20 0.24 -0.64
N TYR A 228 15.78 -0.79 -0.02
CA TYR A 228 15.22 -1.46 1.14
C TYR A 228 16.35 -1.90 2.08
N GLY A 229 16.00 -2.35 3.29
CA GLY A 229 16.96 -2.93 4.22
C GLY A 229 16.28 -3.57 5.42
N ALA A 230 17.10 -4.01 6.38
CA ALA A 230 16.65 -4.92 7.43
C ALA A 230 15.49 -4.38 8.27
N ASP A 231 15.64 -3.20 8.89
CA ASP A 231 14.61 -2.64 9.77
C ASP A 231 14.62 -1.11 9.77
N ASN A 232 13.55 -0.51 10.29
CA ASN A 232 13.42 0.92 10.57
C ASN A 232 12.86 1.11 11.98
N GLY A 233 13.13 2.25 12.62
CA GLY A 233 12.51 2.64 13.89
C GLY A 233 11.08 3.12 13.69
N ALA A 234 10.66 4.14 14.45
CA ALA A 234 9.32 4.73 14.31
C ALA A 234 9.10 5.49 12.99
N THR A 235 10.15 5.74 12.21
CA THR A 235 10.12 6.44 10.92
C THR A 235 11.21 5.88 10.01
N THR A 236 10.99 5.90 8.70
CA THR A 236 12.06 5.65 7.72
C THR A 236 12.99 6.85 7.58
N SER A 237 14.23 6.64 7.16
CA SER A 237 15.15 7.73 6.86
C SER A 237 14.72 8.50 5.60
N GLN A 238 15.01 9.80 5.56
CA GLN A 238 14.82 10.60 4.36
C GLN A 238 15.90 10.26 3.31
N GLY A 239 15.48 9.82 2.13
CA GLY A 239 16.36 9.63 0.97
C GLY A 239 16.49 10.90 0.12
N TYR A 240 17.26 10.81 -0.98
CA TYR A 240 17.54 11.94 -1.89
C TYR A 240 16.47 12.16 -2.96
N THR A 241 15.56 11.22 -3.13
CA THR A 241 14.53 11.27 -4.18
C THR A 241 13.16 11.53 -3.58
N SER A 242 12.25 12.07 -4.38
CA SER A 242 10.89 12.41 -3.91
C SER A 242 10.07 11.20 -3.46
N TYR A 243 10.40 10.01 -3.95
CA TYR A 243 9.71 8.77 -3.60
C TYR A 243 10.30 8.07 -2.36
N LEU A 244 11.52 8.42 -1.94
CA LEU A 244 12.15 7.96 -0.70
C LEU A 244 11.99 9.01 0.40
N LYS A 245 10.75 9.43 0.64
CA LYS A 245 10.42 10.37 1.72
C LYS A 245 10.44 9.64 3.07
N SER A 246 10.85 10.35 4.13
CA SER A 246 10.68 9.85 5.49
C SER A 246 9.19 9.69 5.79
N VAL A 247 8.76 8.47 6.11
CA VAL A 247 7.37 8.14 6.46
C VAL A 247 7.30 7.53 7.86
N PRO A 248 6.20 7.73 8.60
CA PRO A 248 6.02 7.06 9.89
C PRO A 248 5.91 5.55 9.71
N ASP A 249 6.63 4.77 10.51
CA ASP A 249 6.53 3.31 10.59
C ASP A 249 6.17 2.90 12.03
N PRO A 250 5.00 3.31 12.55
CA PRO A 250 4.66 3.16 13.97
C PRO A 250 4.61 1.70 14.41
N ILE A 251 4.41 0.77 13.48
CA ILE A 251 4.45 -0.67 13.76
C ILE A 251 5.83 -1.14 14.22
N SER A 252 6.87 -0.41 13.82
CA SER A 252 8.26 -0.67 14.17
C SER A 252 8.76 0.22 15.31
N ALA A 253 7.96 1.15 15.85
CA ALA A 253 8.41 2.12 16.86
C ALA A 253 9.03 1.50 18.12
N ALA A 254 8.52 0.36 18.58
CA ALA A 254 9.00 -0.32 19.80
C ALA A 254 10.08 -1.39 19.53
N TYR A 255 10.26 -1.83 18.28
CA TYR A 255 11.02 -3.04 17.93
C TYR A 255 12.02 -2.85 16.80
N GLY A 256 11.92 -1.71 16.13
CA GLY A 256 12.74 -1.33 15.01
C GLY A 256 14.15 -0.96 15.42
N SER A 257 15.06 -1.07 14.48
CA SER A 257 16.41 -0.51 14.65
C SER A 257 16.34 1.01 14.48
N PRO A 258 16.84 1.82 15.44
CA PRO A 258 16.93 3.27 15.27
C PRO A 258 17.89 3.66 14.13
N ASN A 259 18.84 2.79 13.80
CA ASN A 259 19.77 2.97 12.67
C ASN A 259 19.21 2.32 11.41
N GLY A 260 17.98 2.68 11.03
CA GLY A 260 17.18 1.97 10.03
C GLY A 260 17.77 1.93 8.61
N THR A 261 16.93 1.84 7.58
CA THR A 261 17.37 1.95 6.19
C THR A 261 18.00 3.33 5.98
N LEU A 262 19.34 3.38 5.95
CA LEU A 262 20.11 4.63 6.06
C LEU A 262 19.76 5.67 4.98
N ASN A 263 19.32 5.20 3.80
CA ASN A 263 18.97 6.03 2.66
C ASN A 263 17.46 6.01 2.32
N GLY A 264 16.62 5.62 3.29
CA GLY A 264 15.17 5.53 3.15
C GLY A 264 14.68 4.22 2.52
N GLY A 265 13.41 4.19 2.11
CA GLY A 265 12.79 3.04 1.46
C GLY A 265 12.23 2.00 2.41
N MET A 266 12.04 0.78 1.91
CA MET A 266 11.26 -0.25 2.62
C MET A 266 12.05 -0.94 3.73
N SER A 267 11.42 -1.06 4.91
CA SER A 267 11.90 -1.96 5.98
C SER A 267 11.38 -3.37 5.73
N SER A 268 12.26 -4.36 5.51
CA SER A 268 11.83 -5.75 5.28
C SER A 268 11.16 -6.35 6.52
N ARG A 269 11.67 -6.05 7.72
CA ARG A 269 11.04 -6.44 8.99
C ARG A 269 9.76 -5.66 9.27
N GLY A 270 9.73 -4.36 8.99
CA GLY A 270 8.53 -3.51 9.11
C GLY A 270 7.41 -3.98 8.16
N ALA A 271 7.73 -4.27 6.91
CA ALA A 271 6.82 -4.89 5.94
C ALA A 271 6.24 -6.21 6.48
N SER A 272 7.07 -7.04 7.11
CA SER A 272 6.60 -8.27 7.78
C SER A 272 5.58 -7.94 8.88
N ARG A 273 5.87 -6.94 9.73
CA ARG A 273 4.96 -6.50 10.79
C ARG A 273 3.64 -6.02 10.22
N TRP A 274 3.65 -5.22 9.14
CA TRP A 274 2.43 -4.74 8.48
C TRP A 274 1.59 -5.90 7.92
N GLY A 275 2.23 -6.90 7.32
CA GLY A 275 1.54 -8.10 6.84
C GLY A 275 0.91 -8.94 7.96
N PHE A 276 1.55 -9.00 9.13
CA PHE A 276 0.99 -9.72 10.29
C PHE A 276 -0.11 -8.93 10.99
N GLY A 277 0.07 -7.61 11.11
CA GLY A 277 -0.77 -6.71 11.88
C GLY A 277 -1.11 -7.23 13.28
N HIS A 278 -2.38 -7.14 13.67
CA HIS A 278 -2.86 -7.54 15.00
C HIS A 278 -2.66 -9.02 15.36
N THR A 279 -2.29 -9.86 14.40
CA THR A 279 -2.05 -11.28 14.65
C THR A 279 -0.66 -11.56 15.21
N SER A 280 0.21 -10.56 15.32
CA SER A 280 1.55 -10.71 15.84
C SER A 280 1.57 -10.99 17.34
N SER A 281 1.87 -12.22 17.73
CA SER A 281 2.27 -12.51 19.11
C SER A 281 3.76 -12.72 19.29
N ARG A 282 4.56 -12.66 18.22
CA ARG A 282 6.04 -12.78 18.19
C ARG A 282 6.53 -12.31 16.81
N GLY A 283 7.31 -11.24 16.74
CA GLY A 283 7.96 -10.78 15.51
C GLY A 283 9.37 -11.37 15.34
N PRO A 284 10.12 -10.98 14.30
CA PRO A 284 11.35 -11.65 13.90
C PRO A 284 12.57 -11.14 14.68
N ASP A 285 13.34 -12.11 15.19
CA ASP A 285 14.79 -12.14 15.36
C ASP A 285 15.41 -11.29 16.48
N TYR A 286 15.22 -11.74 17.72
CA TYR A 286 16.31 -12.21 18.59
C TYR A 286 15.68 -12.99 19.76
N GLU A 287 15.85 -14.32 19.81
CA GLU A 287 15.30 -15.22 20.84
C GLU A 287 15.89 -15.00 22.27
N THR A 288 16.47 -13.84 22.56
CA THR A 288 16.95 -13.47 23.90
C THR A 288 16.44 -12.12 24.41
N SER A 289 15.72 -11.33 23.59
CA SER A 289 15.10 -10.10 24.08
C SER A 289 13.81 -10.45 24.83
N SER A 290 13.88 -10.49 26.16
CA SER A 290 12.71 -10.59 27.05
C SER A 290 11.68 -9.47 26.86
N ASN A 291 12.02 -8.43 26.09
CA ASN A 291 11.19 -7.26 25.83
C ASN A 291 10.45 -7.33 24.48
N TYR A 292 10.65 -8.38 23.68
CA TYR A 292 9.78 -8.63 22.53
C TYR A 292 8.48 -9.25 23.08
N PRO A 293 7.29 -8.75 22.73
CA PRO A 293 6.06 -9.30 23.24
C PRO A 293 5.96 -10.77 22.83
N HIS A 294 5.96 -11.61 23.84
CA HIS A 294 5.56 -13.00 23.74
C HIS A 294 4.09 -13.08 24.16
N ASP A 295 3.31 -13.86 23.41
CA ASP A 295 1.95 -14.34 23.73
C ASP A 295 1.65 -14.68 25.19
N SER A 296 2.66 -14.95 26.02
CA SER A 296 2.48 -15.37 27.41
C SER A 296 1.75 -14.37 28.31
N ASN A 297 1.62 -13.09 27.92
CA ASN A 297 0.94 -12.10 28.76
C ASN A 297 -0.55 -11.94 28.47
N GLY A 298 -1.11 -12.53 27.40
CA GLY A 298 -2.56 -12.50 27.17
C GLY A 298 -3.19 -11.12 26.90
N ASP A 299 -2.37 -10.07 26.72
CA ASP A 299 -2.85 -8.67 26.71
C ASP A 299 -3.51 -8.22 25.39
N GLY A 300 -3.65 -9.09 24.37
CA GLY A 300 -4.44 -8.82 23.15
C GLY A 300 -4.04 -7.58 22.31
N ASN A 301 -2.95 -6.89 22.66
CA ASN A 301 -2.59 -5.56 22.17
C ASN A 301 -1.45 -5.60 21.16
N PHE A 302 -1.65 -6.25 20.01
CA PHE A 302 -0.67 -6.13 18.93
C PHE A 302 -1.31 -5.45 17.72
N TRP A 303 -0.49 -4.63 17.07
CA TRP A 303 -0.77 -3.55 16.12
C TRP A 303 -2.17 -3.47 15.51
N SER A 304 -2.77 -2.28 15.59
CA SER A 304 -4.16 -2.01 15.18
C SER A 304 -4.43 -2.12 13.68
N VAL A 305 -3.41 -2.36 12.86
CA VAL A 305 -3.51 -2.37 11.39
C VAL A 305 -2.83 -3.60 10.82
N ARG A 306 -3.41 -4.16 9.76
CA ARG A 306 -2.84 -5.20 8.91
C ARG A 306 -2.96 -4.78 7.45
N TYR A 307 -1.94 -5.06 6.64
CA TYR A 307 -1.99 -4.92 5.19
C TYR A 307 -2.05 -6.29 4.53
N ASP A 308 -3.12 -6.51 3.77
CA ASP A 308 -3.34 -7.76 3.04
C ASP A 308 -2.86 -7.67 1.60
N TRP A 309 -2.45 -6.50 1.15
CA TRP A 309 -2.02 -6.22 -0.23
C TRP A 309 -0.57 -5.73 -0.24
N ALA A 310 0.24 -6.28 -1.14
CA ALA A 310 1.65 -5.89 -1.27
C ALA A 310 1.77 -4.42 -1.67
N GLU A 311 0.82 -3.92 -2.45
CA GLU A 311 0.70 -2.54 -2.89
C GLU A 311 0.54 -1.57 -1.73
N GLN A 312 -0.17 -1.95 -0.65
CA GLN A 312 -0.27 -1.14 0.56
C GLN A 312 1.10 -0.98 1.22
N ILE A 313 1.85 -2.08 1.35
CA ILE A 313 3.23 -2.06 1.89
C ILE A 313 4.13 -1.19 1.00
N LEU A 314 4.14 -1.44 -0.31
CA LEU A 314 5.00 -0.72 -1.25
C LEU A 314 4.69 0.78 -1.28
N THR A 315 3.42 1.17 -1.42
CA THR A 315 3.03 2.58 -1.51
C THR A 315 3.11 3.33 -0.18
N HIS A 316 3.16 2.61 0.94
CA HIS A 316 3.50 3.17 2.25
C HIS A 316 4.96 3.64 2.28
N TYR A 317 5.89 2.76 1.90
CA TYR A 317 7.34 3.03 1.97
C TYR A 317 7.87 3.86 0.80
N TYR A 318 7.30 3.70 -0.40
CA TYR A 318 7.68 4.41 -1.61
C TYR A 318 6.57 5.39 -2.00
N THR A 319 6.76 6.65 -1.65
CA THR A 319 5.70 7.65 -1.73
C THR A 319 5.51 8.17 -3.15
N GLY A 320 4.27 8.39 -3.58
CA GLY A 320 4.00 9.03 -4.87
C GLY A 320 4.29 8.18 -6.11
N ILE A 321 4.42 6.85 -5.98
CA ILE A 321 4.79 5.94 -7.07
C ILE A 321 3.57 5.25 -7.72
N HIS A 322 3.75 4.68 -8.90
CA HIS A 322 2.85 3.66 -9.44
C HIS A 322 3.53 2.31 -9.52
N ILE A 323 2.78 1.26 -9.25
CA ILE A 323 3.15 -0.13 -9.58
C ILE A 323 2.65 -0.44 -11.00
N ARG A 324 3.49 -1.10 -11.78
CA ARG A 324 3.23 -1.50 -13.17
C ARG A 324 3.52 -2.98 -13.40
N ASP A 325 2.83 -3.57 -14.35
CA ASP A 325 3.20 -4.87 -14.92
C ASP A 325 4.28 -4.73 -16.02
N THR A 326 4.74 -5.85 -16.57
CA THR A 326 5.76 -5.89 -17.65
C THR A 326 5.33 -5.21 -18.95
N SER A 327 4.02 -5.04 -19.19
CA SER A 327 3.51 -4.28 -20.33
C SER A 327 3.57 -2.76 -20.11
N GLY A 328 3.91 -2.33 -18.89
CA GLY A 328 3.92 -0.93 -18.46
C GLY A 328 2.55 -0.43 -18.01
N THR A 329 1.55 -1.32 -17.90
CA THR A 329 0.20 -0.97 -17.44
C THR A 329 0.24 -0.61 -15.96
N ILE A 330 -0.37 0.53 -15.60
CA ILE A 330 -0.44 0.97 -14.20
C ILE A 330 -1.50 0.18 -13.46
N LEU A 331 -1.08 -0.52 -12.40
CA LEU A 331 -1.93 -1.41 -11.60
C LEU A 331 -2.58 -0.71 -10.39
N THR A 332 -2.17 0.51 -10.09
CA THR A 332 -2.58 1.21 -8.87
C THR A 332 -3.27 2.53 -9.19
N PRO A 333 -4.32 2.90 -8.43
CA PRO A 333 -5.03 4.16 -8.64
C PRO A 333 -4.18 5.36 -8.20
N VAL A 334 -4.60 6.54 -8.64
CA VAL A 334 -3.98 7.84 -8.34
C VAL A 334 -4.29 8.27 -6.90
N TYR A 335 -5.54 8.04 -6.47
CA TYR A 335 -5.97 8.27 -5.10
C TYR A 335 -5.89 6.96 -4.33
N ARG A 336 -5.11 6.95 -3.25
CA ARG A 336 -4.88 5.78 -2.39
C ARG A 336 -4.61 6.24 -0.98
N TRP A 337 -4.93 5.40 -0.01
CA TRP A 337 -4.64 5.67 1.39
C TRP A 337 -4.27 4.38 2.13
N VAL A 338 -3.51 4.49 3.21
CA VAL A 338 -3.30 3.36 4.12
C VAL A 338 -3.49 3.82 5.56
N PRO A 339 -4.14 3.03 6.43
CA PRO A 339 -4.14 3.30 7.86
C PRO A 339 -2.75 2.97 8.41
N LEU A 340 -2.21 3.81 9.30
CA LEU A 340 -0.96 3.55 10.02
C LEU A 340 -1.25 3.11 11.46
N SER A 341 -2.30 3.66 12.05
CA SER A 341 -2.78 3.25 13.37
C SER A 341 -4.28 3.50 13.48
N VAL A 342 -4.95 2.64 14.25
CA VAL A 342 -6.34 2.83 14.67
C VAL A 342 -6.41 2.73 16.19
N THR A 343 -6.96 3.75 16.82
CA THR A 343 -7.22 3.77 18.27
C THR A 343 -8.73 3.81 18.50
N TRP A 344 -9.23 2.90 19.32
CA TRP A 344 -10.65 2.80 19.64
C TRP A 344 -10.90 3.37 21.04
N THR A 345 -11.95 4.16 21.20
CA THR A 345 -12.36 4.76 22.48
C THR A 345 -13.84 4.49 22.76
N GLY A 346 -14.10 3.97 23.96
CA GLY A 346 -15.34 3.26 24.31
C GLY A 346 -15.11 1.74 24.29
N ASN A 347 -16.05 0.94 24.81
CA ASN A 347 -15.99 -0.54 24.73
C ASN A 347 -16.22 -0.99 23.28
N CYS A 348 -15.27 -0.70 22.42
CA CYS A 348 -15.29 -0.80 20.97
C CYS A 348 -14.96 -2.24 20.51
N PRO A 349 -14.87 -2.53 19.19
CA PRO A 349 -14.62 -3.88 18.67
C PRO A 349 -13.55 -4.68 19.43
N PRO A 350 -13.67 -6.03 19.49
CA PRO A 350 -14.50 -6.87 18.61
C PRO A 350 -15.95 -7.07 19.04
N SER A 351 -16.37 -6.61 20.22
CA SER A 351 -17.74 -6.77 20.72
C SER A 351 -18.31 -5.44 21.23
N MET A 352 -19.57 -5.17 20.93
CA MET A 352 -20.28 -3.96 21.33
C MET A 352 -21.69 -4.30 21.84
N GLN A 353 -22.26 -3.46 22.70
CA GLN A 353 -23.69 -3.52 23.03
C GLN A 353 -24.49 -2.66 22.03
N HIS A 354 -25.71 -3.04 21.69
CA HIS A 354 -26.59 -2.19 20.87
C HIS A 354 -26.77 -0.80 21.49
N GLY A 355 -26.92 0.23 20.65
CA GLY A 355 -27.03 1.63 21.10
C GLY A 355 -25.72 2.21 21.68
N GLN A 356 -24.69 1.39 21.87
CA GLN A 356 -23.39 1.85 22.33
C GLN A 356 -22.68 2.63 21.22
N THR A 357 -22.13 3.78 21.60
CA THR A 357 -21.33 4.61 20.69
C THR A 357 -19.85 4.31 20.87
N CYS A 358 -19.14 4.14 19.76
CA CYS A 358 -17.70 3.96 19.68
C CYS A 358 -17.09 5.10 18.87
N THR A 359 -15.88 5.53 19.25
CA THR A 359 -15.08 6.46 18.47
C THR A 359 -13.79 5.78 18.03
N ALA A 360 -13.52 5.83 16.74
CA ALA A 360 -12.30 5.34 16.12
C ALA A 360 -11.46 6.52 15.63
N THR A 361 -10.21 6.59 16.07
CA THR A 361 -9.22 7.56 15.59
C THR A 361 -8.23 6.86 14.70
N PHE A 362 -8.21 7.25 13.43
CA PHE A 362 -7.30 6.75 12.42
C PHE A 362 -6.17 7.75 12.20
N GLU A 363 -4.94 7.28 12.23
CA GLU A 363 -3.85 7.91 11.50
C GLU A 363 -3.79 7.30 10.11
N ILE A 364 -3.99 8.10 9.07
CA ILE A 364 -3.96 7.66 7.68
C ILE A 364 -2.82 8.34 6.96
N GLN A 365 -2.26 7.67 5.96
CA GLN A 365 -1.27 8.21 5.06
C GLN A 365 -1.84 8.36 3.65
N ASN A 366 -1.50 9.44 2.96
CA ASN A 366 -1.69 9.52 1.51
C ASN A 366 -0.63 8.67 0.81
N SER A 367 -0.99 7.42 0.50
CA SER A 367 -0.16 6.52 -0.29
C SER A 367 -0.35 6.70 -1.80
N GLY A 368 -1.16 7.69 -2.23
CA GLY A 368 -1.45 8.00 -3.63
C GLY A 368 -0.30 8.68 -4.38
N THR A 369 -0.58 9.13 -5.61
CA THR A 369 0.34 9.94 -6.42
C THR A 369 -0.04 11.41 -6.48
N THR A 370 -1.21 11.76 -5.94
CA THR A 370 -1.76 13.13 -5.95
C THR A 370 -2.01 13.63 -4.54
N THR A 371 -1.68 14.90 -4.30
CA THR A 371 -1.96 15.60 -3.05
C THR A 371 -3.46 15.69 -2.81
N TRP A 372 -3.91 15.30 -1.62
CA TRP A 372 -5.30 15.51 -1.21
C TRP A 372 -5.57 16.98 -0.90
N PRO A 373 -6.71 17.53 -1.32
CA PRO A 373 -7.05 18.91 -1.03
C PRO A 373 -7.33 19.11 0.48
N GLY A 374 -6.79 20.19 1.05
CA GLY A 374 -7.00 20.56 2.46
C GLY A 374 -8.26 21.37 2.72
N THR A 375 -9.23 21.33 1.83
CA THR A 375 -10.44 22.17 1.84
C THR A 375 -11.60 21.52 2.60
N GLY A 376 -11.33 20.45 3.37
CA GLY A 376 -12.36 19.64 4.00
C GLY A 376 -13.13 18.77 3.00
N GLN A 377 -12.53 18.41 1.86
CA GLN A 377 -13.19 17.62 0.80
C GLN A 377 -12.84 16.14 0.86
N VAL A 378 -11.93 15.73 1.73
CA VAL A 378 -11.56 14.32 1.93
C VAL A 378 -12.01 13.89 3.30
N TYR A 379 -12.79 12.82 3.38
CA TYR A 379 -13.36 12.31 4.62
C TYR A 379 -13.08 10.82 4.73
N LEU A 380 -12.72 10.36 5.92
CA LEU A 380 -12.89 8.95 6.23
C LEU A 380 -14.36 8.70 6.54
N TRP A 381 -14.98 7.76 5.84
CA TRP A 381 -16.33 7.28 6.08
C TRP A 381 -16.29 5.86 6.58
N TYR A 382 -17.34 5.48 7.31
CA TYR A 382 -17.65 4.08 7.48
C TYR A 382 -18.94 3.74 6.73
N HIS A 383 -18.86 2.66 5.97
CA HIS A 383 -19.95 1.99 5.31
C HIS A 383 -20.38 0.84 6.21
N GLY A 384 -21.42 1.11 6.97
CA GLY A 384 -22.34 0.07 7.37
C GLY A 384 -21.99 -0.78 8.57
N TRP A 385 -23.01 -1.57 8.84
CA TRP A 385 -23.12 -2.75 9.67
C TRP A 385 -23.60 -3.84 8.69
N GLU A 386 -22.69 -4.36 7.85
CA GLU A 386 -23.02 -5.10 6.61
C GLU A 386 -23.57 -6.54 6.83
N SER A 387 -24.59 -6.69 7.67
CA SER A 387 -25.45 -7.88 7.76
C SER A 387 -26.94 -7.54 7.68
N ALA A 388 -27.30 -6.26 7.54
CA ALA A 388 -28.67 -5.79 7.41
C ALA A 388 -28.83 -5.02 6.08
N ALA A 389 -29.81 -5.41 5.26
CA ALA A 389 -30.16 -4.67 4.06
C ALA A 389 -30.55 -3.22 4.44
N GLY A 390 -29.74 -2.24 4.01
CA GLY A 390 -30.13 -0.84 3.96
C GLY A 390 -29.88 0.06 5.19
N MET A 391 -28.87 -0.15 6.05
CA MET A 391 -28.66 0.69 7.25
C MET A 391 -27.26 1.32 7.45
N ALA A 392 -27.31 2.60 7.88
CA ALA A 392 -26.36 3.55 8.48
C ALA A 392 -24.95 3.74 7.86
N GLN A 393 -24.77 4.88 7.20
CA GLN A 393 -23.47 5.49 6.88
C GLN A 393 -23.23 6.65 7.84
N ALA A 394 -22.06 6.75 8.45
CA ALA A 394 -21.62 8.03 9.01
C ALA A 394 -20.18 8.34 8.59
N GLN A 395 -19.93 9.63 8.54
CA GLN A 395 -18.65 10.20 8.13
C GLN A 395 -17.84 10.61 9.35
N SER A 396 -16.54 10.75 9.15
CA SER A 396 -15.66 11.40 10.10
C SER A 396 -16.22 12.77 10.51
N VAL A 397 -15.99 13.11 11.79
CA VAL A 397 -16.49 14.35 12.39
C VAL A 397 -15.97 15.58 11.64
N GLN A 398 -14.80 15.46 11.01
CA GLN A 398 -14.17 16.52 10.24
C GLN A 398 -13.37 15.95 9.06
N GLY A 399 -13.57 16.52 7.88
CA GLY A 399 -12.75 16.22 6.71
C GLY A 399 -11.32 16.77 6.87
N VAL A 400 -10.42 16.31 6.02
CA VAL A 400 -9.02 16.72 5.97
C VAL A 400 -8.92 18.24 5.70
N THR A 401 -8.35 18.98 6.65
CA THR A 401 -8.29 20.46 6.64
C THR A 401 -6.96 21.05 6.20
N LYS A 402 -5.99 20.20 5.89
CA LYS A 402 -4.68 20.59 5.37
C LYS A 402 -4.37 19.76 4.15
N MET A 403 -3.62 20.30 3.20
CA MET A 403 -3.18 19.50 2.06
C MET A 403 -2.30 18.36 2.56
N VAL A 404 -2.56 17.15 2.06
CA VAL A 404 -1.81 15.95 2.44
C VAL A 404 -1.11 15.47 1.18
N ALA A 405 0.19 15.76 1.04
CA ALA A 405 0.95 15.30 -0.12
C ALA A 405 1.23 13.79 -0.01
N PRO A 406 1.65 13.12 -1.09
CA PRO A 406 2.11 11.74 -0.99
C PRO A 406 3.13 11.53 0.14
N GLY A 407 2.90 10.50 0.94
CA GLY A 407 3.68 10.17 2.14
C GLY A 407 3.29 10.93 3.41
N ASP A 408 2.59 12.06 3.32
CA ASP A 408 2.10 12.78 4.51
C ASP A 408 0.91 12.07 5.14
N THR A 409 0.68 12.38 6.43
CA THR A 409 -0.40 11.80 7.21
C THR A 409 -1.49 12.81 7.56
N ALA A 410 -2.67 12.28 7.88
CA ALA A 410 -3.78 13.00 8.48
C ALA A 410 -4.44 12.15 9.57
N THR A 411 -5.02 12.81 10.56
CA THR A 411 -5.83 12.15 11.58
C THR A 411 -7.30 12.29 11.22
N GLN A 412 -8.05 11.20 11.30
CA GLN A 412 -9.48 11.16 11.05
C GLN A 412 -10.19 10.50 12.23
N VAL A 413 -11.28 11.11 12.69
CA VAL A 413 -12.06 10.61 13.83
C VAL A 413 -13.46 10.27 13.33
N VAL A 414 -13.86 9.02 13.51
CA VAL A 414 -15.15 8.50 13.10
C VAL A 414 -15.90 8.00 14.33
N THR A 415 -17.14 8.46 14.50
CA THR A 415 -18.02 8.01 15.58
C THR A 415 -19.19 7.25 14.99
N PHE A 416 -19.48 6.08 15.57
CA PHE A 416 -20.55 5.21 15.12
C PHE A 416 -21.24 4.53 16.30
N THR A 417 -22.50 4.18 16.12
CA THR A 417 -23.35 3.57 17.14
C THR A 417 -23.79 2.19 16.69
N ALA A 418 -23.67 1.19 17.57
CA ALA A 418 -24.12 -0.17 17.29
C ALA A 418 -25.63 -0.22 17.06
N PRO A 419 -26.11 -0.89 15.98
CA PRO A 419 -27.51 -1.04 15.69
C PRO A 419 -28.15 -2.03 16.67
N ASP A 420 -29.47 -2.10 16.65
CA ASP A 420 -30.22 -3.20 17.26
C ASP A 420 -30.03 -4.47 16.40
N PRO A 421 -29.40 -5.54 16.92
CA PRO A 421 -29.12 -6.72 16.14
C PRO A 421 -30.34 -7.64 15.97
N PRO A 422 -30.50 -8.32 14.83
CA PRO A 422 -31.56 -9.32 14.64
C PRO A 422 -31.54 -10.44 15.70
N HIS A 423 -30.36 -10.78 16.23
CA HIS A 423 -30.20 -11.67 17.36
C HIS A 423 -28.88 -11.37 18.11
N PRO A 424 -28.78 -11.68 19.41
CA PRO A 424 -27.53 -11.56 20.16
C PRO A 424 -26.35 -12.25 19.47
N GLY A 425 -25.21 -11.56 19.41
CA GLY A 425 -23.98 -12.03 18.77
C GLY A 425 -24.00 -11.97 17.24
N THR A 426 -24.90 -11.18 16.61
CA THR A 426 -24.82 -10.90 15.17
C THR A 426 -23.46 -10.28 14.85
N THR A 427 -22.74 -10.90 13.91
CA THR A 427 -21.49 -10.38 13.36
C THR A 427 -21.78 -9.42 12.22
N TYR A 428 -21.16 -8.25 12.31
CA TYR A 428 -21.16 -7.22 11.29
C TYR A 428 -19.74 -6.95 10.81
N ARG A 429 -19.63 -6.51 9.56
CA ARG A 429 -18.41 -5.92 9.03
C ARG A 429 -18.58 -4.40 9.00
N LEU A 430 -17.67 -3.70 9.66
CA LEU A 430 -17.47 -2.26 9.52
C LEU A 430 -16.45 -2.03 8.42
N ARG A 431 -16.82 -1.34 7.35
CA ARG A 431 -15.93 -1.02 6.23
C ARG A 431 -15.60 0.46 6.26
N PHE A 432 -14.32 0.82 6.35
CA PHE A 432 -13.85 2.20 6.33
C PHE A 432 -13.23 2.53 4.97
N ASP A 433 -13.61 3.65 4.37
CA ASP A 433 -13.06 4.15 3.10
C ASP A 433 -12.93 5.67 3.08
N LEU A 434 -12.03 6.20 2.26
CA LEU A 434 -11.97 7.62 1.99
C LEU A 434 -13.00 8.01 0.92
N PHE A 435 -13.65 9.15 1.15
CA PHE A 435 -14.51 9.82 0.19
C PHE A 435 -13.90 11.14 -0.23
N LEU A 436 -13.84 11.39 -1.53
CA LEU A 436 -13.46 12.67 -2.11
C LEU A 436 -14.71 13.37 -2.61
N ASP A 437 -15.07 14.49 -1.99
CA ASP A 437 -16.22 15.30 -2.38
C ASP A 437 -16.09 15.76 -3.85
N GLY A 438 -17.16 15.58 -4.60
CA GLY A 438 -17.21 15.79 -6.04
C GLY A 438 -16.62 14.66 -6.91
N TYR A 439 -16.01 13.64 -6.32
CA TYR A 439 -15.44 12.48 -7.04
C TYR A 439 -16.10 11.16 -6.66
N GLY A 440 -16.10 10.78 -5.38
CA GLY A 440 -16.61 9.48 -4.91
C GLY A 440 -15.69 8.75 -3.93
N TRP A 441 -15.95 7.46 -3.74
CA TRP A 441 -15.20 6.55 -2.86
C TRP A 441 -13.86 6.17 -3.46
N VAL A 442 -12.76 6.32 -2.72
CA VAL A 442 -11.42 6.00 -3.21
C VAL A 442 -11.33 4.57 -3.71
N SER A 443 -11.99 3.62 -3.03
CA SER A 443 -12.00 2.22 -3.48
C SER A 443 -12.72 1.99 -4.82
N GLU A 444 -13.55 2.94 -5.27
CA GLU A 444 -14.42 2.81 -6.45
C GLU A 444 -14.10 3.84 -7.56
N LEU A 445 -13.27 4.86 -7.29
CA LEU A 445 -12.94 5.93 -8.25
C LEU A 445 -12.36 5.40 -9.56
N GLU A 446 -11.62 4.29 -9.49
CA GLU A 446 -10.92 3.71 -10.62
C GLU A 446 -11.21 2.21 -10.73
N PRO A 447 -12.37 1.81 -11.28
CA PRO A 447 -12.85 0.43 -11.21
C PRO A 447 -11.92 -0.64 -11.80
N GLY A 448 -11.04 -0.27 -12.73
CA GLY A 448 -10.04 -1.18 -13.31
C GLY A 448 -8.81 -1.42 -12.41
N ARG A 449 -8.69 -0.67 -11.31
CA ARG A 449 -7.57 -0.72 -10.36
C ARG A 449 -8.06 -0.27 -8.96
N PRO A 450 -8.95 -1.05 -8.32
CA PRO A 450 -9.54 -0.68 -7.05
C PRO A 450 -8.47 -0.60 -5.94
N TRP A 451 -8.75 0.19 -4.91
CA TRP A 451 -7.92 0.28 -3.71
C TRP A 451 -8.63 -0.35 -2.51
N PRO A 452 -7.95 -1.13 -1.65
CA PRO A 452 -8.60 -1.80 -0.52
C PRO A 452 -9.15 -0.80 0.51
N THR A 453 -10.28 -1.18 1.10
CA THR A 453 -10.83 -0.55 2.31
C THR A 453 -10.21 -1.14 3.57
N TYR A 454 -10.43 -0.49 4.71
CA TYR A 454 -10.06 -1.06 6.01
C TYR A 454 -11.31 -1.65 6.67
N ASP A 455 -11.31 -2.97 6.85
CA ASP A 455 -12.49 -3.70 7.32
C ASP A 455 -12.26 -4.25 8.75
N VAL A 456 -13.26 -4.12 9.62
CA VAL A 456 -13.25 -4.63 10.99
C VAL A 456 -14.50 -5.44 11.26
N ASN A 457 -14.34 -6.67 11.77
CA ASN A 457 -15.47 -7.48 12.20
C ASN A 457 -15.86 -7.15 13.65
N VAL A 458 -17.16 -6.99 13.89
CA VAL A 458 -17.72 -6.57 15.19
C VAL A 458 -18.96 -7.39 15.49
N CYS A 459 -19.12 -7.82 16.74
CA CYS A 459 -20.29 -8.56 17.17
C CYS A 459 -21.12 -7.74 18.15
N VAL A 460 -22.43 -7.67 17.92
CA VAL A 460 -23.34 -6.87 18.75
C VAL A 460 -24.14 -7.76 19.68
N ASP A 461 -24.23 -7.37 20.95
CA ASP A 461 -24.95 -8.08 22.03
C ASP A 461 -24.52 -9.53 22.24
N GLY A 462 -23.25 -9.85 21.98
CA GLY A 462 -22.73 -11.19 22.21
C GLY A 462 -21.28 -11.35 21.81
N LEU A 463 -20.75 -12.54 22.13
CA LEU A 463 -19.42 -12.94 21.67
C LEU A 463 -19.46 -13.19 20.17
N CYS A 464 -18.38 -12.81 19.50
CA CYS A 464 -18.14 -13.29 18.16
C CYS A 464 -18.05 -14.81 18.20
N LYS A 465 -18.99 -15.49 17.54
CA LYS A 465 -18.84 -16.91 17.25
C LYS A 465 -17.62 -17.04 16.35
N THR A 466 -16.47 -17.33 16.92
CA THR A 466 -15.35 -17.88 16.16
C THR A 466 -15.87 -19.17 15.57
N TYR A 467 -16.09 -19.19 14.25
CA TYR A 467 -16.18 -20.45 13.54
C TYR A 467 -14.82 -21.13 13.73
N LEU A 468 -14.73 -22.02 14.70
CA LEU A 468 -13.67 -23.02 14.73
C LEU A 468 -13.84 -23.81 13.42
N PRO A 469 -12.82 -23.88 12.54
CA PRO A 469 -12.91 -24.78 11.40
C PRO A 469 -13.15 -26.17 11.96
N ILE A 470 -14.31 -26.75 11.64
CA ILE A 470 -14.61 -28.13 11.99
C ILE A 470 -13.61 -28.98 11.19
N ILE A 471 -12.57 -29.48 11.87
CA ILE A 471 -11.80 -30.60 11.38
C ILE A 471 -12.70 -31.83 11.57
N ILE A 472 -13.44 -32.19 10.52
CA ILE A 472 -14.04 -33.51 10.43
C ILE A 472 -12.85 -34.46 10.21
N LYS A 473 -12.58 -35.32 11.20
CA LYS A 473 -11.64 -36.43 11.09
C LYS A 473 -12.17 -37.52 10.18
#